data_AF-A0A932GS89-F1
#
_entry.id   AF-A0A932GS89-F1
#
_cell.length_a   1.000
_cell.length_b   1.000
_cell.length_c   1.000
_cell.angle_alpha   90.00
_cell.angle_beta   90.00
_cell.angle_gamma   90.00
#
_symmetry.space_group_name_H-M   'P 1'
#
loop_
_entity.id
_entity.type
_entity.pdbx_description
1 polymer ?
#
loop_
_entity_poly.entity_id
_entity_poly.type
_entity_poly.pdbx_seq_one_letter_code
_entity_poly.pdbx_strand_id
1 'polypeptide(L)'
;MTRSLAVVGKSLTRLGALEKVTGRSQYTGDLTLPGMLHAKILRSPHPHARIVSIDTCAAQALPGVAAVVTPRDVAPDTRLQPDRA
;
A
#
# COMPACT_ATOMS: atom_id res chain seq x y z
N MET A 1 -4.25 -7.06 -49.81
CA MET A 1 -2.85 -7.50 -49.61
C MET A 1 -2.43 -7.16 -48.19
N THR A 2 -2.20 -8.16 -47.35
CA THR A 2 -1.83 -7.92 -45.94
C THR A 2 -0.32 -7.75 -45.84
N ARG A 3 0.14 -6.57 -45.43
CA ARG A 3 1.57 -6.26 -45.27
C ARG A 3 2.11 -7.00 -44.04
N SER A 4 3.16 -7.78 -44.20
CA SER A 4 3.87 -8.42 -43.08
C SER A 4 4.58 -7.36 -42.25
N LEU A 5 4.34 -7.38 -40.93
CA LEU A 5 4.91 -6.45 -39.96
C LEU A 5 6.01 -7.14 -39.14
N ALA A 6 7.01 -6.37 -38.71
CA ALA A 6 8.17 -6.90 -38.01
C ALA A 6 7.84 -7.45 -36.60
N VAL A 7 6.90 -6.81 -35.90
CA VAL A 7 6.57 -7.11 -34.49
C VAL A 7 5.13 -7.61 -34.34
N VAL A 8 4.19 -6.95 -35.01
CA VAL A 8 2.75 -7.26 -34.88
C VAL A 8 2.46 -8.66 -35.44
N GLY A 9 1.79 -9.48 -34.63
CA GLY A 9 1.43 -10.85 -34.99
C GLY A 9 2.54 -11.88 -34.82
N LYS A 10 3.69 -11.52 -34.21
CA LYS A 10 4.79 -12.43 -33.93
C LYS A 10 4.75 -12.90 -32.47
N SER A 11 5.00 -14.19 -32.24
CA SER A 11 5.17 -14.76 -30.90
C SER A 11 6.57 -14.44 -30.38
N LEU A 12 6.75 -13.23 -29.85
CA LEU A 12 8.01 -12.78 -29.28
C LEU A 12 8.03 -13.01 -27.76
N THR A 13 9.22 -13.26 -27.22
CA THR A 13 9.41 -13.31 -25.76
C THR A 13 9.06 -11.96 -25.16
N ARG A 14 8.14 -11.95 -24.20
CA ARG A 14 7.70 -10.73 -23.51
C ARG A 14 8.87 -10.14 -22.71
N LEU A 15 9.03 -8.82 -22.79
CA LEU A 15 10.01 -8.09 -21.99
C LEU A 15 9.78 -8.34 -20.49
N GLY A 16 10.86 -8.71 -19.79
CA GLY A 16 10.82 -9.05 -18.36
C GLY A 16 10.11 -10.37 -18.03
N ALA A 17 9.75 -11.20 -19.02
CA ALA A 17 9.12 -12.50 -18.74
C ALA A 17 10.04 -13.43 -17.96
N LEU A 18 11.32 -13.51 -18.35
CA LEU A 18 12.30 -14.39 -17.72
C LEU A 18 12.48 -14.08 -16.23
N GLU A 19 12.67 -12.81 -15.87
CA GLU A 19 12.87 -12.40 -14.48
C GLU A 19 11.65 -12.71 -13.61
N LYS A 20 10.44 -12.52 -14.16
CA LYS A 20 9.18 -12.81 -13.46
C LYS A 20 8.99 -14.30 -13.22
N VAL A 21 9.25 -15.15 -14.23
CA VAL A 21 9.07 -16.60 -14.09
C VAL A 21 10.20 -17.26 -13.28
N THR A 22 11.36 -16.61 -13.17
CA THR A 22 12.49 -17.09 -12.36
C THR A 22 12.50 -16.55 -10.93
N GLY A 23 11.55 -15.67 -10.57
CA GLY A 23 11.50 -15.03 -9.24
C GLY A 23 12.64 -14.02 -9.01
N ARG A 24 13.29 -13.53 -10.07
CA ARG A 24 14.38 -12.54 -9.98
C ARG A 24 13.87 -11.11 -9.97
N SER A 25 12.65 -10.87 -10.44
CA SER A 25 12.02 -9.55 -10.35
C SER A 25 11.74 -9.20 -8.89
N GLN A 26 12.23 -8.04 -8.44
CA GLN A 26 11.91 -7.50 -7.12
C GLN A 26 10.67 -6.63 -7.19
N TYR A 27 9.72 -6.87 -6.30
CA TYR A 27 8.53 -6.07 -6.08
C TYR A 27 8.62 -5.32 -4.76
N THR A 28 7.72 -4.36 -4.54
CA THR A 28 7.72 -3.54 -3.31
C THR A 28 7.69 -4.37 -2.03
N GLY A 29 7.05 -5.55 -2.05
CA GLY A 29 7.02 -6.47 -0.91
C GLY A 29 8.31 -7.24 -0.66
N ASP A 30 9.22 -7.29 -1.63
CA ASP A 30 10.50 -7.99 -1.52
C ASP A 30 11.62 -7.07 -0.99
N LEU A 31 11.35 -5.77 -0.88
CA LEU A 31 12.32 -4.78 -0.43
C LEU A 31 12.46 -4.83 1.09
N THR A 32 13.70 -4.80 1.58
CA THR A 32 14.04 -4.60 2.99
C THR A 32 15.12 -3.55 3.08
N LEU A 33 14.88 -2.49 3.87
CA LEU A 33 15.80 -1.37 4.03
C LEU A 33 16.23 -1.24 5.51
N PRO A 34 17.46 -0.75 5.79
CA PRO A 34 17.87 -0.45 7.16
C PRO A 34 16.90 0.52 7.83
N GLY A 35 16.43 0.16 9.04
CA GLY A 35 15.48 0.98 9.81
C GLY A 35 14.03 0.93 9.33
N MET A 36 13.66 0.01 8.44
CA MET A 36 12.29 -0.13 7.94
C MET A 36 11.29 -0.45 9.05
N LEU A 37 10.29 0.42 9.21
CA LEU A 37 9.14 0.18 10.07
C LEU A 37 8.06 -0.62 9.33
N HIS A 38 7.31 -1.41 10.07
CA HIS A 38 6.14 -2.13 9.57
C HIS A 38 4.87 -1.44 10.03
N ALA A 39 3.90 -1.29 9.14
CA ALA A 39 2.62 -0.66 9.44
C ALA A 39 1.47 -1.67 9.40
N LYS A 40 0.47 -1.46 10.25
CA LYS A 40 -0.80 -2.19 10.24
C LYS A 40 -1.95 -1.22 10.29
N ILE A 41 -2.91 -1.40 9.39
CA ILE A 41 -4.11 -0.55 9.32
C ILE A 41 -5.22 -1.16 10.16
N LEU A 42 -5.69 -0.44 11.17
CA LEU A 42 -6.94 -0.75 11.87
C LEU A 42 -8.12 -0.28 11.00
N ARG A 43 -8.99 -1.20 10.62
CA ARG A 43 -10.16 -0.92 9.76
C ARG A 43 -11.45 -0.94 10.58
N SER A 44 -12.45 -0.20 10.11
CA SER A 44 -13.78 -0.20 10.71
C SER A 44 -14.37 -1.62 10.70
N PRO A 45 -14.93 -2.09 11.83
CA PRO A 45 -15.72 -3.32 11.85
C PRO A 45 -17.15 -3.09 11.33
N HIS A 46 -17.57 -1.84 11.15
CA HIS A 46 -18.90 -1.46 10.69
C HIS A 46 -18.86 -1.00 9.22
N PRO A 47 -19.87 -1.36 8.40
CA PRO A 47 -19.94 -0.92 7.00
C PRO A 47 -20.19 0.59 6.87
N HIS A 48 -20.90 1.21 7.82
CA HIS A 48 -21.12 2.65 7.89
C HIS A 48 -21.27 3.08 9.34
N ALA A 49 -20.46 4.03 9.80
CA ALA A 49 -20.48 4.55 11.16
C ALA A 49 -19.81 5.91 11.23
N ARG A 50 -20.14 6.67 12.28
CA ARG A 50 -19.46 7.91 12.65
C ARG A 50 -18.34 7.63 13.66
N ILE A 51 -17.17 8.23 13.49
CA ILE A 51 -16.06 8.08 14.45
C ILE A 51 -16.27 9.07 15.59
N VAL A 52 -16.79 8.59 16.73
CA VAL A 52 -17.00 9.44 17.91
C VAL A 52 -15.69 9.71 18.65
N SER A 53 -14.83 8.68 18.78
CA SER A 53 -13.55 8.78 19.46
C SER A 53 -12.56 7.74 18.94
N ILE A 54 -11.27 8.04 19.11
CA ILE A 54 -10.15 7.12 18.88
C ILE A 54 -9.25 7.21 20.11
N ASP A 55 -9.06 6.10 20.81
CA ASP A 55 -8.09 5.98 21.90
C ASP A 55 -6.87 5.17 21.42
N THR A 56 -5.69 5.80 21.49
CA THR A 56 -4.42 5.22 21.05
C THR A 56 -3.52 4.77 22.19
N CYS A 57 -3.92 5.00 23.45
CA CYS A 57 -3.05 4.84 24.61
C CYS A 57 -2.47 3.43 24.73
N ALA A 58 -3.33 2.41 24.63
CA ALA A 58 -2.90 1.01 24.72
C ALA A 58 -1.92 0.63 23.59
N ALA A 59 -2.17 1.10 22.36
CA ALA A 59 -1.30 0.80 21.23
C ALA A 59 0.07 1.49 21.35
N GLN A 60 0.10 2.75 21.81
CA GLN A 60 1.33 3.51 22.03
C GLN A 60 2.21 2.92 23.15
N ALA A 61 1.60 2.27 24.15
CA ALA A 61 2.31 1.65 25.25
C ALA A 61 2.97 0.31 24.90
N LEU A 62 2.67 -0.29 23.74
CA LEU A 62 3.22 -1.59 23.36
C LEU A 62 4.70 -1.48 22.97
N PRO A 63 5.57 -2.37 23.49
CA PRO A 63 6.96 -2.44 23.05
C PRO A 63 7.05 -2.68 21.54
N GLY A 64 7.90 -1.90 20.86
CA GLY A 64 8.12 -2.00 19.42
C GLY A 64 7.16 -1.17 18.55
N VAL A 65 6.17 -0.50 19.14
CA VAL A 65 5.36 0.49 18.41
C VAL A 65 6.14 1.79 18.28
N ALA A 66 6.50 2.14 17.04
CA ALA A 66 7.19 3.39 16.76
C ALA A 66 6.24 4.60 16.71
N ALA A 67 5.02 4.42 16.22
CA ALA A 67 4.00 5.46 16.11
C ALA A 67 2.59 4.86 15.97
N VAL A 68 1.59 5.64 16.39
CA VAL A 68 0.17 5.42 16.06
C VAL A 68 -0.33 6.66 15.35
N VAL A 69 -0.73 6.51 14.09
CA VAL A 69 -1.12 7.62 13.21
C VAL A 69 -2.64 7.64 13.08
N THR A 70 -3.21 8.81 13.30
CA THR A 70 -4.65 9.11 13.23
C THR A 70 -4.91 10.25 12.25
N PRO A 71 -6.17 10.55 11.91
CA PRO A 71 -6.50 11.73 11.12
C PRO A 71 -5.99 13.06 11.68
N ARG A 72 -5.71 13.14 12.99
CA ARG A 72 -5.19 14.36 13.64
C ARG A 72 -3.75 14.67 13.25
N ASP A 73 -3.02 13.67 12.75
CA ASP A 73 -1.61 13.77 12.38
C ASP A 73 -1.41 14.17 10.91
N VAL A 74 -2.51 14.33 10.17
CA VAL A 74 -2.51 14.64 8.73
C VAL A 74 -2.96 16.09 8.50
N ALA A 75 -2.39 16.75 7.49
CA ALA A 75 -2.68 18.14 7.16
C ALA A 75 -4.20 18.41 6.97
N PRO A 76 -4.69 19.60 7.37
CA PRO A 76 -6.11 19.90 7.52
C PRO A 76 -6.93 19.89 6.21
N ASP A 77 -6.31 19.98 5.04
CA ASP A 77 -7.02 19.94 3.74
C ASP A 77 -7.42 18.51 3.31
N THR A 78 -7.03 17.50 4.08
CA THR A 78 -7.30 16.12 3.68
C THR A 78 -8.75 15.75 3.98
N ARG A 79 -9.45 15.12 3.01
CA ARG A 79 -10.77 14.49 3.17
C ARG A 79 -10.84 13.37 4.24
N LEU A 80 -9.76 13.20 5.00
CA LEU A 80 -9.60 12.23 6.08
C LEU A 80 -10.05 12.77 7.44
N GLN A 81 -10.51 14.02 7.53
CA GLN A 81 -11.14 14.51 8.75
C GLN A 81 -12.31 13.59 9.12
N PRO A 82 -12.41 13.16 10.39
CA PRO A 82 -13.59 12.44 10.85
C PRO A 82 -14.79 13.36 10.61
N ASP A 83 -15.66 12.93 9.69
CA ASP A 83 -17.02 13.42 9.50
C ASP A 83 -17.21 14.93 9.70
N ARG A 84 -17.03 15.70 8.62
CA ARG A 84 -17.60 17.05 8.53
C ARG A 84 -19.12 16.92 8.66
N ALA A 85 -19.70 17.56 9.68
CA ALA A 85 -21.12 17.86 9.69
C ALA A 85 -21.51 18.69 8.46
#